data_AF-A0A822A8J5-F1
#
_entry.id   AF-A0A822A8J5-F1
#
_cell.length_a   1.000
_cell.length_b   1.000
_cell.length_c   1.000
_cell.angle_alpha   90.00
_cell.angle_beta   90.00
_cell.angle_gamma   90.00
#
_symmetry.space_group_name_H-M   'P 1'
#
loop_
_entity.id
_entity.type
_entity.pdbx_description
1 polymer ?
#
loop_
_entity_poly.entity_id
_entity_poly.type
_entity_poly.pdbx_seq_one_letter_code
_entity_poly.pdbx_strand_id
1 'polypeptide(L)'
;RNKDITPLLKNFLIIQNNPYDDELNPNGIGNCGVAENFLCENELISKLQSIQIWKSNHMYYPYPSGQKSLWQDLCNFFQRIFQLHYDLDQDRMLISSGLTGIISLLAYLIAINKDLRPRETIIVNPNNPIGDIYDEQTIQPILQFAAEKNQHVIIDEICALNFALSGLRVDVLYAGSNELCSSGAAANFIQLPSILVQEITATLLSDQQWIDSYIKLNRSCLTQQYAKVKKTLEDIDSRIYIRPAKAGFFIWVDFRSLLHEVTYEEEVRLFQVIFEHGVYLVSGSFLGCVQSGWFRIIFSVKEE
;
A
#
# COMPACT_ATOMS: atom_id res chain seq x y z
N ARG A 1 1.83 -22.03 12.20
CA ARG A 1 1.84 -21.34 10.89
C ARG A 1 3.17 -20.58 10.74
N ASN A 2 4.28 -21.29 10.55
CA ASN A 2 5.55 -20.70 10.12
C ASN A 2 5.81 -21.26 8.73
N LYS A 3 5.25 -20.61 7.70
CA LYS A 3 5.61 -20.95 6.31
C LYS A 3 6.99 -20.35 6.08
N ASP A 4 7.90 -21.11 5.47
CA ASP A 4 9.23 -20.64 5.12
C ASP A 4 9.13 -19.54 4.06
N ILE A 5 9.44 -18.29 4.43
CA ILE A 5 9.42 -17.13 3.54
C ILE A 5 10.77 -16.89 2.85
N THR A 6 11.79 -17.68 3.15
CA THR A 6 13.13 -17.54 2.56
C THR A 6 13.11 -17.56 1.03
N PRO A 7 12.30 -18.39 0.35
CA PRO A 7 12.22 -18.35 -1.11
C PRO A 7 11.74 -16.99 -1.65
N LEU A 8 10.77 -16.36 -1.00
CA LEU A 8 10.25 -15.04 -1.38
C LEU A 8 11.35 -13.98 -1.27
N LEU A 9 12.03 -13.91 -0.11
CA LEU A 9 13.08 -12.93 0.14
C LEU A 9 14.29 -13.13 -0.77
N LYS A 10 14.68 -14.39 -1.01
CA LYS A 10 15.78 -14.72 -1.92
C LYS A 10 15.48 -14.25 -3.35
N ASN A 11 14.29 -14.54 -3.88
CA ASN A 11 13.90 -14.14 -5.22
C ASN A 11 13.82 -12.61 -5.34
N PHE A 12 13.32 -11.93 -4.30
CA PHE A 12 13.33 -10.46 -4.24
C PHE A 12 14.75 -9.86 -4.36
N LEU A 13 15.72 -10.40 -3.61
CA LEU A 13 17.13 -9.95 -3.68
C LEU A 13 17.78 -10.19 -5.05
N ILE A 14 17.40 -11.27 -5.74
CA ILE A 14 17.90 -11.57 -7.09
C ILE A 14 17.40 -10.53 -8.09
N ILE A 15 16.12 -10.16 -8.04
CA ILE A 15 15.52 -9.17 -8.95
C ILE A 15 16.19 -7.81 -8.79
N GLN A 16 16.53 -7.40 -7.56
CA GLN A 16 17.25 -6.14 -7.33
C GLN A 16 18.59 -6.07 -8.07
N ASN A 17 19.20 -7.21 -8.38
CA ASN A 17 20.47 -7.30 -9.12
C ASN A 17 20.30 -7.74 -10.58
N ASN A 18 19.08 -8.10 -11.01
CA ASN A 18 18.79 -8.56 -12.35
C ASN A 18 17.38 -8.11 -12.81
N PRO A 19 17.05 -6.81 -12.76
CA PRO A 19 15.76 -6.32 -13.23
C PRO A 19 15.68 -6.44 -14.75
N TYR A 20 14.51 -6.80 -15.27
CA TYR A 20 14.22 -6.70 -16.70
C TYR A 20 14.25 -5.23 -17.15
N ASP A 21 14.76 -5.02 -18.36
CA ASP A 21 14.78 -3.74 -19.07
C ASP A 21 14.89 -4.08 -20.57
N ASP A 22 14.05 -3.49 -21.41
CA ASP A 22 13.94 -3.85 -22.83
C ASP A 22 15.22 -3.55 -23.63
N GLU A 23 15.95 -2.50 -23.25
CA GLU A 23 17.19 -2.05 -23.90
C GLU A 23 18.45 -2.59 -23.21
N LEU A 24 18.53 -2.47 -21.88
CA LEU A 24 19.74 -2.69 -21.07
C LEU A 24 19.86 -4.12 -20.55
N ASN A 25 18.73 -4.80 -20.29
CA ASN A 25 18.73 -6.16 -19.75
C ASN A 25 17.49 -6.98 -20.18
N PRO A 26 17.39 -7.34 -21.47
CA PRO A 26 16.20 -8.01 -22.01
C PRO A 26 16.02 -9.45 -21.50
N ASN A 27 17.03 -10.01 -20.81
CA ASN A 27 16.95 -11.32 -20.14
C ASN A 27 16.79 -11.19 -18.61
N GLY A 28 16.57 -9.97 -18.11
CA GLY A 28 16.29 -9.73 -16.71
C GLY A 28 14.93 -10.26 -16.29
N ILE A 29 14.61 -10.10 -15.01
CA ILE A 29 13.37 -10.62 -14.41
C ILE A 29 12.33 -9.49 -14.30
N GLY A 30 11.18 -9.67 -14.95
CA GLY A 30 10.05 -8.76 -14.85
C GLY A 30 9.45 -8.78 -13.44
N ASN A 31 9.37 -7.61 -12.80
CA ASN A 31 8.90 -7.49 -11.43
C ASN A 31 7.39 -7.19 -11.36
N CYS A 32 6.59 -8.24 -11.20
CA CYS A 32 5.15 -8.16 -10.99
C CYS A 32 4.76 -8.55 -9.55
N GLY A 33 5.70 -8.48 -8.59
CA GLY A 33 5.49 -8.92 -7.20
C GLY A 33 5.58 -7.80 -6.16
N VAL A 34 6.36 -6.75 -6.45
CA VAL A 34 6.52 -5.56 -5.61
C VAL A 34 5.42 -4.55 -5.92
N ALA A 35 4.65 -4.18 -4.91
CA ALA A 35 3.49 -3.30 -5.06
C ALA A 35 3.91 -1.84 -5.28
N GLU A 36 4.20 -1.50 -6.53
CA GLU A 36 4.45 -0.13 -7.01
C GLU A 36 3.56 0.19 -8.22
N ASN A 37 3.30 1.48 -8.43
CA ASN A 37 2.43 1.95 -9.51
C ASN A 37 3.18 2.91 -10.44
N PHE A 38 3.56 2.42 -11.61
CA PHE A 38 4.34 3.18 -12.59
C PHE A 38 3.50 3.84 -13.69
N LEU A 39 2.18 3.59 -13.73
CA LEU A 39 1.34 3.93 -14.89
C LEU A 39 1.18 5.44 -15.17
N CYS A 40 1.48 6.29 -14.18
CA CYS A 40 1.37 7.75 -14.30
C CYS A 40 2.66 8.46 -13.85
N GLU A 41 3.80 7.77 -13.93
CA GLU A 41 5.11 8.27 -13.49
C GLU A 41 5.47 9.60 -14.16
N ASN A 42 5.25 9.74 -15.47
CA ASN A 42 5.56 10.96 -16.21
C ASN A 42 4.78 12.20 -15.70
N GLU A 43 3.49 12.04 -15.39
CA GLU A 43 2.65 13.11 -14.85
C GLU A 43 3.12 13.52 -13.44
N LEU A 44 3.48 12.54 -12.60
CA LEU A 44 4.05 12.77 -11.28
C LEU A 44 5.39 13.50 -11.37
N ILE A 45 6.31 13.04 -12.24
CA ILE A 45 7.63 13.66 -12.42
C ILE A 45 7.47 15.12 -12.84
N SER A 46 6.62 15.38 -13.84
CA SER A 46 6.34 16.75 -14.30
C SER A 46 5.83 17.64 -13.17
N LYS A 47 4.89 17.13 -12.36
CA LYS A 47 4.36 17.87 -11.21
C LYS A 47 5.44 18.11 -10.14
N LEU A 48 6.20 17.10 -9.77
CA LEU A 48 7.25 17.19 -8.75
C LEU A 48 8.36 18.18 -9.17
N GLN A 49 8.75 18.17 -10.44
CA GLN A 49 9.73 19.10 -11.00
C GLN A 49 9.25 20.56 -10.99
N SER A 50 7.93 20.80 -10.99
CA SER A 50 7.36 22.15 -10.88
C SER A 50 7.44 22.74 -9.47
N ILE A 51 7.68 21.92 -8.45
CA ILE A 51 7.69 22.35 -7.05
C ILE A 51 9.03 23.03 -6.75
N GLN A 52 8.99 24.22 -6.16
CA GLN A 52 10.19 24.90 -5.67
C GLN A 52 10.59 24.35 -4.29
N ILE A 53 11.84 23.88 -4.19
CA ILE A 53 12.22 22.87 -3.20
C ILE A 53 12.88 23.48 -1.95
N TRP A 54 13.51 24.65 -2.02
CA TRP A 54 14.39 25.11 -0.93
C TRP A 54 13.93 26.36 -0.20
N LYS A 55 13.83 26.25 1.13
CA LYS A 55 13.64 27.32 2.10
C LYS A 55 14.55 27.08 3.31
N SER A 56 14.83 28.14 4.07
CA SER A 56 15.74 28.05 5.23
C SER A 56 15.24 27.08 6.30
N ASN A 57 13.93 26.96 6.50
CA ASN A 57 13.33 26.06 7.50
C ASN A 57 13.61 24.57 7.23
N HIS A 58 13.91 24.18 5.99
CA HIS A 58 14.15 22.78 5.61
C HIS A 58 15.41 22.17 6.21
N MET A 59 16.30 22.99 6.78
CA MET A 59 17.53 22.55 7.45
C MET A 59 17.33 22.15 8.92
N TYR A 60 16.11 22.26 9.46
CA TYR A 60 15.83 22.04 10.89
C TYR A 60 14.85 20.89 11.12
N TYR A 61 14.70 20.50 12.39
CA TYR A 61 13.77 19.44 12.78
C TYR A 61 12.30 19.86 12.58
N PRO A 62 11.44 18.94 12.09
CA PRO A 62 10.01 19.17 12.01
C PRO A 62 9.37 19.14 13.40
N TYR A 63 8.10 19.56 13.48
CA TYR A 63 7.30 19.33 14.67
C TYR A 63 7.06 17.82 14.87
N PRO A 64 6.97 17.32 16.11
CA PRO A 64 6.83 15.88 16.39
C PRO A 64 5.57 15.25 15.80
N SER A 65 4.52 16.06 15.62
CA SER A 65 3.26 15.65 14.99
C SER A 65 3.23 15.88 13.47
N GLY A 66 4.18 16.63 12.91
CA GLY A 66 4.21 17.05 11.51
C GLY A 66 3.93 18.54 11.31
N GLN A 67 4.15 19.01 10.09
CA GLN A 67 4.02 20.41 9.71
C GLN A 67 2.55 20.83 9.58
N LYS A 68 2.18 21.93 10.24
CA LYS A 68 0.80 22.46 10.25
C LYS A 68 0.25 22.76 8.85
N SER A 69 1.10 23.16 7.90
CA SER A 69 0.68 23.39 6.51
C SER A 69 0.11 22.12 5.88
N LEU A 70 0.84 21.02 6.00
CA LEU A 70 0.42 19.72 5.49
C LEU A 70 -0.86 19.21 6.16
N TRP A 71 -1.08 19.54 7.44
CA TRP A 71 -2.30 19.15 8.16
C TRP A 71 -3.55 19.77 7.54
N GLN A 72 -3.50 21.07 7.25
CA GLN A 72 -4.63 21.77 6.65
C GLN A 72 -4.96 21.21 5.27
N ASP A 73 -3.94 20.93 4.46
CA ASP A 73 -4.11 20.37 3.12
C ASP A 73 -4.64 18.92 3.18
N LEU A 74 -4.19 18.11 4.13
CA LEU A 74 -4.70 16.77 4.38
C LEU A 74 -6.17 16.77 4.80
N CYS A 75 -6.56 17.64 5.75
CA CYS A 75 -7.96 17.76 6.16
C CYS A 75 -8.85 18.13 4.98
N ASN A 76 -8.45 19.16 4.20
CA ASN A 76 -9.18 19.59 3.01
C ASN A 76 -9.27 18.47 1.97
N PHE A 77 -8.17 17.77 1.74
CA PHE A 77 -8.09 16.66 0.80
C PHE A 77 -9.00 15.50 1.21
N PHE A 78 -8.93 15.02 2.45
CA PHE A 78 -9.77 13.92 2.93
C PHE A 78 -11.25 14.29 2.96
N GLN A 79 -11.60 15.47 3.44
CA GLN A 79 -12.98 15.97 3.44
C GLN A 79 -13.57 15.93 2.02
N ARG A 80 -12.78 16.31 1.02
CA ARG A 80 -13.19 16.40 -0.38
C ARG A 80 -13.22 15.04 -1.09
N ILE A 81 -12.18 14.23 -0.94
CA ILE A 81 -12.03 12.95 -1.65
C ILE A 81 -12.94 11.87 -1.05
N PHE A 82 -13.07 11.82 0.28
CA PHE A 82 -13.92 10.85 0.95
C PHE A 82 -15.33 11.34 1.25
N GLN A 83 -15.62 12.64 1.03
CA GLN A 83 -16.94 13.22 1.30
C GLN A 83 -17.39 12.96 2.75
N LEU A 84 -16.49 13.19 3.70
CA LEU A 84 -16.71 12.85 5.12
C LEU A 84 -17.95 13.56 5.68
N HIS A 85 -18.71 12.86 6.51
CA HIS A 85 -19.89 13.42 7.18
C HIS A 85 -19.57 14.08 8.53
N TYR A 86 -18.28 14.30 8.83
CA TYR A 86 -17.79 14.90 10.06
C TYR A 86 -16.52 15.70 9.78
N ASP A 87 -16.27 16.72 10.60
CA ASP A 87 -15.05 17.51 10.52
C ASP A 87 -13.86 16.74 11.12
N LEU A 88 -12.71 16.82 10.45
CA LEU A 88 -11.47 16.25 10.93
C LEU A 88 -10.85 17.14 12.01
N ASP A 89 -10.54 16.54 13.16
CA ASP A 89 -9.81 17.21 14.23
C ASP A 89 -8.30 17.09 13.98
N GLN A 90 -7.65 18.24 13.89
CA GLN A 90 -6.20 18.32 13.73
C GLN A 90 -5.49 17.61 14.90
N ASP A 91 -5.93 17.79 16.15
CA ASP A 91 -5.27 17.20 17.33
C ASP A 91 -5.32 15.65 17.35
N ARG A 92 -6.06 15.05 16.41
CA ARG A 92 -6.16 13.62 16.17
C ARG A 92 -5.35 13.15 14.96
N MET A 93 -4.48 13.98 14.40
CA MET A 93 -3.56 13.60 13.33
C MET A 93 -2.11 13.44 13.80
N LEU A 94 -1.39 12.55 13.14
CA LEU A 94 0.05 12.37 13.32
C LEU A 94 0.70 12.00 11.99
N ILE A 95 1.66 12.80 11.54
CA ILE A 95 2.42 12.55 10.31
C ILE A 95 3.72 11.80 10.66
N SER A 96 3.99 10.71 9.95
CA SER A 96 5.16 9.85 10.22
C SER A 96 5.80 9.32 8.94
N SER A 97 6.93 8.63 9.09
CA SER A 97 7.77 8.10 8.00
C SER A 97 7.16 6.87 7.32
N GLY A 98 6.01 7.08 6.69
CA GLY A 98 5.24 6.06 6.00
C GLY A 98 4.43 5.14 6.92
N LEU A 99 3.52 4.36 6.35
CA LEU A 99 2.64 3.43 7.06
C LEU A 99 3.43 2.42 7.91
N THR A 100 4.57 1.96 7.40
CA THR A 100 5.48 1.09 8.17
C THR A 100 5.88 1.73 9.49
N GLY A 101 6.27 3.01 9.48
CA GLY A 101 6.62 3.75 10.69
C GLY A 101 5.44 3.94 11.62
N ILE A 102 4.24 4.17 11.06
CA ILE A 102 3.00 4.27 11.84
C ILE A 102 2.66 2.95 12.53
N ILE A 103 2.71 1.81 11.82
CA ILE A 103 2.41 0.50 12.40
C ILE A 103 3.44 0.15 13.48
N SER A 104 4.73 0.40 13.24
CA SER A 104 5.77 0.21 14.25
C SER A 104 5.56 1.09 15.49
N LEU A 105 5.15 2.35 15.29
CA LEU A 105 4.81 3.26 16.36
C LEU A 105 3.62 2.74 17.18
N LEU A 106 2.53 2.35 16.53
CA LEU A 106 1.35 1.82 17.18
C LEU A 106 1.68 0.54 17.97
N ALA A 107 2.45 -0.37 17.37
CA ALA A 107 2.91 -1.58 18.04
C ALA A 107 3.74 -1.26 19.30
N TYR A 108 4.64 -0.28 19.21
CA TYR A 108 5.41 0.21 20.36
C TYR A 108 4.50 0.79 21.45
N LEU A 109 3.58 1.71 21.10
CA LEU A 109 2.65 2.34 22.03
C LEU A 109 1.73 1.33 22.73
N ILE A 110 1.29 0.31 22.00
CA ILE A 110 0.47 -0.77 22.55
C ILE A 110 1.30 -1.63 23.52
N ALA A 111 2.53 -1.98 23.15
CA ALA A 111 3.40 -2.83 23.94
C ALA A 111 3.84 -2.17 25.26
N ILE A 112 4.07 -0.86 25.27
CA ILE A 112 4.46 -0.15 26.51
C ILE A 112 3.28 0.11 27.44
N ASN A 113 2.05 0.14 26.93
CA ASN A 113 0.85 0.46 27.72
C ASN A 113 0.09 -0.77 28.24
N LYS A 114 0.47 -2.00 27.88
CA LYS A 114 -0.26 -3.23 28.27
C LYS A 114 0.66 -4.40 28.63
N ASP A 115 0.15 -5.30 29.49
CA ASP A 115 0.59 -6.69 29.56
C ASP A 115 0.60 -7.31 28.15
N LEU A 116 1.64 -8.10 27.84
CA LEU A 116 2.10 -8.63 26.54
C LEU A 116 1.09 -9.40 25.65
N ARG A 117 -0.23 -9.23 25.82
CA ARG A 117 -1.27 -9.84 24.97
C ARG A 117 -1.84 -8.80 24.00
N PRO A 118 -1.46 -8.84 22.70
CA PRO A 118 -2.04 -7.95 21.70
C PRO A 118 -3.57 -8.11 21.66
N ARG A 119 -4.29 -6.99 21.63
CA ARG A 119 -5.75 -6.87 21.58
C ARG A 119 -6.14 -5.92 20.45
N GLU A 120 -5.76 -6.27 19.24
CA GLU A 120 -5.99 -5.43 18.06
C GLU A 120 -6.68 -6.22 16.96
N THR A 121 -7.61 -5.55 16.28
CA THR A 121 -8.16 -5.97 15.00
C THR A 121 -7.60 -5.01 13.94
N ILE A 122 -6.90 -5.55 12.93
CA ILE A 122 -6.39 -4.77 11.80
C ILE A 122 -7.24 -5.09 10.58
N ILE A 123 -7.80 -4.06 9.95
CA ILE A 123 -8.57 -4.14 8.72
C ILE A 123 -7.77 -3.41 7.64
N VAL A 124 -7.50 -4.06 6.51
CA VAL A 124 -6.91 -3.41 5.34
C VAL A 124 -8.03 -3.20 4.33
N ASN A 125 -8.40 -1.95 4.05
CA ASN A 125 -9.51 -1.58 3.19
C ASN A 125 -9.20 -0.32 2.36
N PRO A 126 -9.07 -0.39 1.02
CA PRO A 126 -9.21 -1.58 0.18
C PRO A 126 -8.19 -2.68 0.52
N ASN A 127 -8.61 -3.93 0.39
CA ASN A 127 -7.82 -5.07 0.80
C ASN A 127 -6.61 -5.31 -0.11
N ASN A 128 -5.43 -5.46 0.49
CA ASN A 128 -4.28 -6.11 -0.12
C ASN A 128 -4.15 -7.52 0.48
N PRO A 129 -4.17 -8.60 -0.33
CA PRO A 129 -3.88 -8.67 -1.76
C PRO A 129 -5.08 -8.78 -2.72
N ILE A 130 -6.31 -8.72 -2.20
CA ILE A 130 -7.50 -9.14 -2.94
C ILE A 130 -8.03 -8.06 -3.89
N GLY A 131 -7.84 -6.78 -3.54
CA GLY A 131 -8.37 -5.64 -4.28
C GLY A 131 -9.85 -5.36 -4.00
N ASP A 132 -10.44 -6.00 -2.99
CA ASP A 132 -11.82 -5.77 -2.57
C ASP A 132 -11.95 -4.49 -1.72
N ILE A 133 -13.09 -3.84 -1.83
CA ILE A 133 -13.52 -2.78 -0.91
C ILE A 133 -14.61 -3.38 -0.03
N TYR A 134 -14.37 -3.42 1.28
CA TYR A 134 -15.34 -3.93 2.24
C TYR A 134 -16.47 -2.93 2.41
N ASP A 135 -17.70 -3.44 2.35
CA ASP A 135 -18.90 -2.66 2.61
C ASP A 135 -19.20 -2.60 4.11
N GLU A 136 -20.18 -1.76 4.46
CA GLU A 136 -20.63 -1.59 5.84
C GLU A 136 -21.09 -2.92 6.46
N GLN A 137 -21.79 -3.76 5.69
CA GLN A 137 -22.26 -5.08 6.14
C GLN A 137 -21.11 -6.02 6.52
N THR A 138 -19.95 -5.86 5.90
CA THR A 138 -18.72 -6.60 6.22
C THR A 138 -17.98 -5.97 7.39
N ILE A 139 -17.84 -4.64 7.43
CA ILE A 139 -17.04 -3.94 8.45
C ILE A 139 -17.76 -3.93 9.81
N GLN A 140 -19.07 -3.68 9.83
CA GLN A 140 -19.83 -3.49 11.07
C GLN A 140 -19.75 -4.69 12.04
N PRO A 141 -19.90 -5.96 11.60
CA PRO A 141 -19.72 -7.10 12.49
C PRO A 141 -18.29 -7.24 13.05
N ILE A 142 -17.28 -6.84 12.28
CA ILE A 142 -15.87 -6.86 12.72
C ILE A 142 -15.66 -5.81 13.83
N LEU A 143 -16.20 -4.61 13.64
CA LEU A 143 -16.16 -3.55 14.65
C LEU A 143 -16.91 -3.95 15.93
N GLN A 144 -18.08 -4.59 15.78
CA GLN A 144 -18.84 -5.11 16.92
C GLN A 144 -18.05 -6.16 17.69
N PHE A 145 -17.44 -7.12 16.98
CA PHE A 145 -16.56 -8.12 17.61
C PHE A 145 -15.39 -7.46 18.35
N ALA A 146 -14.71 -6.50 17.73
CA ALA A 146 -13.60 -5.80 18.36
C ALA A 146 -14.05 -5.06 19.64
N ALA A 147 -15.22 -4.40 19.60
CA ALA A 147 -15.81 -3.76 20.76
C ALA A 147 -16.15 -4.76 21.88
N GLU A 148 -16.79 -5.89 21.56
CA GLU A 148 -17.11 -6.97 22.51
C GLU A 148 -15.85 -7.57 23.16
N LYS A 149 -14.72 -7.57 22.45
CA LYS A 149 -13.42 -8.05 22.96
C LYS A 149 -12.58 -6.94 23.61
N ASN A 150 -13.08 -5.71 23.65
CA ASN A 150 -12.35 -4.52 24.10
C ASN A 150 -10.97 -4.41 23.39
N GLN A 151 -11.00 -4.51 22.06
CA GLN A 151 -9.85 -4.42 21.17
C GLN A 151 -9.78 -3.06 20.49
N HIS A 152 -8.57 -2.59 20.23
CA HIS A 152 -8.39 -1.47 19.30
C HIS A 152 -8.64 -1.94 17.87
N VAL A 153 -9.15 -1.05 17.04
CA VAL A 153 -9.27 -1.27 15.60
C VAL A 153 -8.32 -0.35 14.87
N ILE A 154 -7.49 -0.91 14.00
CA ILE A 154 -6.64 -0.18 13.07
C ILE A 154 -7.20 -0.43 11.67
N ILE A 155 -7.54 0.63 10.96
CA ILE A 155 -7.98 0.55 9.57
C ILE A 155 -6.87 1.12 8.70
N ASP A 156 -6.22 0.25 7.94
CA ASP A 156 -5.23 0.60 6.93
C ASP A 156 -5.95 0.89 5.60
N GLU A 157 -6.03 2.17 5.26
CA GLU A 157 -6.66 2.65 4.02
C GLU A 157 -5.64 3.08 2.95
N ILE A 158 -4.38 2.62 3.03
CA ILE A 158 -3.32 3.05 2.11
C ILE A 158 -3.66 2.82 0.63
N CYS A 159 -4.38 1.73 0.33
CA CYS A 159 -4.77 1.41 -1.05
C CYS A 159 -5.87 2.34 -1.60
N ALA A 160 -6.55 3.11 -0.76
CA ALA A 160 -7.52 4.11 -1.19
C ALA A 160 -6.84 5.37 -1.74
N LEU A 161 -5.63 5.68 -1.26
CA LEU A 161 -4.96 6.97 -1.42
C LEU A 161 -3.48 6.86 -1.79
N ASN A 162 -3.14 5.89 -2.63
CA ASN A 162 -1.76 5.72 -3.07
C ASN A 162 -1.43 6.61 -4.28
N PHE A 163 -0.63 7.64 -4.06
CA PHE A 163 -0.12 8.53 -5.12
C PHE A 163 1.10 7.97 -5.87
N ALA A 164 1.48 6.71 -5.63
CA ALA A 164 2.70 6.08 -6.14
C ALA A 164 4.00 6.75 -5.68
N LEU A 165 3.99 7.34 -4.48
CA LEU A 165 5.12 8.06 -3.89
C LEU A 165 5.66 7.34 -2.65
N SER A 166 5.76 6.02 -2.72
CA SER A 166 6.23 5.14 -1.62
C SER A 166 7.60 5.54 -1.07
N GLY A 167 8.45 6.15 -1.92
CA GLY A 167 9.78 6.65 -1.56
C GLY A 167 9.80 7.97 -0.79
N LEU A 168 8.72 8.76 -0.79
CA LEU A 168 8.67 10.03 -0.02
C LEU A 168 8.49 9.79 1.48
N ARG A 169 7.99 8.61 1.87
CA ARG A 169 7.79 8.20 3.27
C ARG A 169 6.95 9.22 4.06
N VAL A 170 5.83 9.68 3.52
CA VAL A 170 4.90 10.57 4.23
C VAL A 170 3.54 9.90 4.30
N ASP A 171 3.14 9.49 5.50
CA ASP A 171 1.79 8.96 5.77
C ASP A 171 1.23 9.58 7.05
N VAL A 172 -0.08 9.47 7.23
CA VAL A 172 -0.82 10.06 8.35
C VAL A 172 -1.58 9.00 9.13
N LEU A 173 -1.50 9.09 10.45
CA LEU A 173 -2.36 8.38 11.39
C LEU A 173 -3.46 9.36 11.82
N TYR A 174 -4.73 8.96 11.65
CA TYR A 174 -5.86 9.62 12.28
C TYR A 174 -6.34 8.79 13.48
N ALA A 175 -6.11 9.26 14.70
CA ALA A 175 -6.34 8.52 15.93
C ALA A 175 -7.77 8.64 16.44
N GLY A 176 -8.21 7.66 17.23
CA GLY A 176 -9.48 7.69 17.97
C GLY A 176 -9.54 8.75 19.08
N SER A 177 -8.38 9.21 19.58
CA SER A 177 -8.27 10.15 20.70
C SER A 177 -7.01 11.02 20.61
N ASN A 178 -7.08 12.21 21.20
CA ASN A 178 -5.97 13.17 21.22
C ASN A 178 -4.81 12.66 22.10
N GLU A 179 -5.11 11.83 23.10
CA GLU A 179 -4.10 11.20 23.97
C GLU A 179 -3.20 10.23 23.18
N LEU A 180 -3.79 9.45 22.26
CA LEU A 180 -3.03 8.55 21.40
C LEU A 180 -2.11 9.32 20.45
N CYS A 181 -2.60 10.43 19.87
CA CYS A 181 -1.76 11.30 19.04
C CYS A 181 -0.65 11.97 19.83
N SER A 182 -0.94 12.48 21.04
CA SER A 182 0.05 13.12 21.89
C SER A 182 1.16 12.14 22.32
N SER A 183 0.77 10.92 22.71
CA SER A 183 1.71 9.85 23.04
C SER A 183 2.50 9.40 21.81
N GLY A 184 1.84 9.29 20.66
CA GLY A 184 2.46 8.98 19.38
C GLY A 184 3.48 10.02 18.95
N ALA A 185 3.18 11.32 19.10
CA ALA A 185 4.10 12.40 18.78
C ALA A 185 5.40 12.32 19.60
N ALA A 186 5.31 11.95 20.88
CA ALA A 186 6.49 11.72 21.73
C ALA A 186 7.35 10.53 21.26
N ALA A 187 6.74 9.46 20.76
CA ALA A 187 7.46 8.31 20.23
C ALA A 187 7.90 8.48 18.76
N ASN A 188 7.28 9.41 18.02
CA ASN A 188 7.55 9.67 16.60
C ASN A 188 8.89 10.38 16.35
N PHE A 189 9.51 10.98 17.38
CA PHE A 189 10.75 11.77 17.28
C PHE A 189 11.90 11.06 16.55
N ILE A 190 11.97 9.73 16.62
CA ILE A 190 13.04 8.92 16.00
C ILE A 190 12.80 8.61 14.51
N GLN A 191 11.63 8.95 13.97
CA GLN A 191 11.19 8.58 12.62
C GLN A 191 10.40 9.72 11.95
N LEU A 192 10.76 10.96 12.22
CA LEU A 192 10.09 12.12 11.64
C LEU A 192 10.41 12.26 10.14
N PRO A 193 9.41 12.38 9.26
CA PRO A 193 9.68 12.71 7.86
C PRO A 193 10.22 14.14 7.78
N SER A 194 11.16 14.39 6.87
CA SER A 194 11.79 15.71 6.74
C SER A 194 10.77 16.82 6.42
N ILE A 195 11.05 18.06 6.82
CA ILE A 195 10.19 19.21 6.49
C ILE A 195 10.03 19.32 4.97
N LEU A 196 11.10 19.03 4.24
CA LEU A 196 11.14 19.06 2.79
C LEU A 196 10.06 18.17 2.15
N VAL A 197 10.02 16.88 2.52
CA VAL A 197 9.03 15.95 1.94
C VAL A 197 7.62 16.31 2.37
N GLN A 198 7.43 16.83 3.59
CA GLN A 198 6.12 17.28 4.06
C GLN A 198 5.61 18.50 3.27
N GLU A 199 6.49 19.47 2.95
CA GLU A 199 6.11 20.62 2.12
C GLU A 199 5.87 20.25 0.65
N ILE A 200 6.64 19.30 0.10
CA ILE A 200 6.35 18.74 -1.23
C ILE A 200 4.94 18.14 -1.24
N THR A 201 4.62 17.30 -0.25
CA THR A 201 3.28 16.71 -0.13
C THR A 201 2.20 17.79 0.03
N ALA A 202 2.42 18.81 0.86
CA ALA A 202 1.47 19.92 1.02
C ALA A 202 1.24 20.67 -0.29
N THR A 203 2.31 20.93 -1.04
CA THR A 203 2.23 21.60 -2.35
C THR A 203 1.48 20.76 -3.38
N LEU A 204 1.62 19.43 -3.35
CA LEU A 204 0.80 18.53 -4.17
C LEU A 204 -0.67 18.60 -3.76
N LEU A 205 -0.97 18.49 -2.46
CA LEU A 205 -2.32 18.45 -1.89
C LEU A 205 -3.11 19.75 -2.06
N SER A 206 -2.43 20.89 -2.07
CA SER A 206 -3.05 22.20 -2.29
C SER A 206 -3.49 22.43 -3.74
N ASP A 207 -2.90 21.75 -4.73
CA ASP A 207 -3.32 21.83 -6.13
C ASP A 207 -4.48 20.86 -6.42
N GLN A 208 -5.68 21.31 -6.07
CA GLN A 208 -6.90 20.51 -6.18
C GLN A 208 -7.22 20.12 -7.63
N GLN A 209 -6.99 21.01 -8.58
CA GLN A 209 -7.28 20.76 -10.00
C GLN A 209 -6.35 19.69 -10.56
N TRP A 210 -5.05 19.77 -10.23
CA TRP A 210 -4.10 18.75 -10.63
C TRP A 210 -4.44 17.40 -9.99
N ILE A 211 -4.74 17.36 -8.68
CA ILE A 211 -5.12 16.11 -8.00
C ILE A 211 -6.33 15.44 -8.65
N ASP A 212 -7.36 16.21 -8.99
CA ASP A 212 -8.56 15.64 -9.59
C ASP A 212 -8.30 15.08 -10.98
N SER A 213 -7.41 15.74 -11.72
CA SER A 213 -6.95 15.28 -13.03
C SER A 213 -6.09 14.03 -12.91
N TYR A 214 -5.16 14.00 -11.96
CA TYR A 214 -4.26 12.89 -11.67
C TYR A 214 -5.02 11.65 -11.20
N ILE A 215 -5.98 11.78 -10.26
CA ILE A 215 -6.79 10.65 -9.78
C ILE A 215 -7.60 10.05 -10.93
N LYS A 216 -8.19 10.88 -11.81
CA LYS A 216 -8.92 10.40 -13.00
C LYS A 216 -8.01 9.66 -13.96
N LEU A 217 -6.84 10.24 -14.27
CA LEU A 217 -5.84 9.62 -15.14
C LEU A 217 -5.39 8.27 -14.57
N ASN A 218 -4.94 8.24 -13.32
CA ASN A 218 -4.45 7.04 -12.66
C ASN A 218 -5.51 5.93 -12.62
N ARG A 219 -6.76 6.25 -12.29
CA ARG A 219 -7.87 5.28 -12.33
C ARG A 219 -8.13 4.75 -13.74
N SER A 220 -8.05 5.61 -14.76
CA SER A 220 -8.20 5.19 -16.16
C SER A 220 -7.07 4.24 -16.57
N CYS A 221 -5.82 4.58 -16.30
CA CYS A 221 -4.66 3.73 -16.62
C CYS A 221 -4.75 2.38 -15.89
N LEU A 222 -5.07 2.39 -14.58
CA LEU A 222 -5.25 1.16 -13.81
C LEU A 222 -6.37 0.28 -14.39
N THR A 223 -7.48 0.86 -14.82
CA THR A 223 -8.61 0.12 -15.42
C THR A 223 -8.21 -0.53 -16.74
N GLN A 224 -7.51 0.21 -17.61
CA GLN A 224 -7.05 -0.30 -18.91
C GLN A 224 -6.03 -1.43 -18.71
N GLN A 225 -5.08 -1.24 -17.81
CA GLN A 225 -4.04 -2.22 -17.52
C GLN A 225 -4.60 -3.48 -16.85
N TYR A 226 -5.56 -3.34 -15.93
CA TYR A 226 -6.32 -4.46 -15.38
C TYR A 226 -6.98 -5.29 -16.50
N ALA A 227 -7.66 -4.64 -17.46
CA ALA A 227 -8.32 -5.33 -18.56
C ALA A 227 -7.32 -6.05 -19.47
N LYS A 228 -6.16 -5.44 -19.76
CA LYS A 228 -5.07 -6.04 -20.55
C LYS A 228 -4.53 -7.30 -19.86
N VAL A 229 -4.12 -7.20 -18.59
CA VAL A 229 -3.58 -8.35 -17.84
C VAL A 229 -4.62 -9.44 -17.68
N LYS A 230 -5.88 -9.07 -17.41
CA LYS A 230 -6.97 -10.03 -17.31
C LYS A 230 -7.11 -10.85 -18.58
N LYS A 231 -7.17 -10.19 -19.73
CA LYS A 231 -7.27 -10.86 -21.04
C LYS A 231 -6.06 -11.75 -21.31
N THR A 232 -4.84 -11.27 -21.03
CA THR A 232 -3.61 -12.06 -21.21
C THR A 232 -3.64 -13.36 -20.42
N LEU A 233 -4.09 -13.32 -19.16
CA LEU A 233 -4.22 -14.51 -18.31
C LEU A 233 -5.30 -15.49 -18.83
N GLU A 234 -6.43 -14.96 -19.29
CA GLU A 234 -7.50 -15.78 -19.91
C GLU A 234 -7.02 -16.43 -21.22
N ASP A 235 -6.18 -15.75 -22.00
CA ASP A 235 -5.57 -16.27 -23.24
C ASP A 235 -4.51 -17.35 -22.95
N ILE A 236 -3.82 -17.30 -21.81
CA ILE A 236 -2.86 -18.33 -21.36
C ILE A 236 -3.58 -19.64 -21.03
N ASP A 237 -4.64 -19.57 -20.22
CA ASP A 237 -5.47 -20.72 -19.89
C ASP A 237 -6.86 -20.24 -19.49
N SER A 238 -7.88 -20.60 -20.28
CA SER A 238 -9.28 -20.26 -20.04
C SER A 238 -9.85 -20.71 -18.68
N ARG A 239 -9.15 -21.60 -17.96
CA ARG A 239 -9.52 -22.07 -16.62
C ARG A 239 -8.98 -21.18 -15.49
N ILE A 240 -8.07 -20.25 -15.79
CA ILE A 240 -7.56 -19.29 -14.81
C ILE A 240 -8.70 -18.38 -14.39
N TYR A 241 -9.00 -18.38 -13.10
CA TYR A 241 -9.98 -17.47 -12.52
C TYR A 241 -9.28 -16.26 -11.92
N ILE A 242 -9.74 -15.07 -12.29
CA ILE A 242 -9.26 -13.81 -11.71
C ILE A 242 -10.38 -13.27 -10.85
N ARG A 243 -10.12 -13.12 -9.56
CA ARG A 243 -11.09 -12.51 -8.67
C ARG A 243 -11.30 -11.04 -9.09
N PRO A 244 -12.54 -10.58 -9.26
CA PRO A 244 -12.80 -9.17 -9.54
C PRO A 244 -12.18 -8.27 -8.46
N ALA A 245 -11.36 -7.32 -8.88
CA ALA A 245 -10.77 -6.30 -8.01
C ALA A 245 -11.50 -4.97 -8.24
N LYS A 246 -11.78 -4.25 -7.15
CA LYS A 246 -12.45 -2.94 -7.16
C LYS A 246 -11.47 -1.79 -6.95
N ALA A 247 -10.33 -2.07 -6.32
CA ALA A 247 -9.31 -1.08 -5.99
C ALA A 247 -7.92 -1.73 -5.86
N GLY A 248 -6.91 -0.89 -5.66
CA GLY A 248 -5.51 -1.28 -5.71
C GLY A 248 -4.98 -1.36 -7.13
N PHE A 249 -3.76 -1.85 -7.24
CA PHE A 249 -3.02 -1.97 -8.50
C PHE A 249 -2.41 -3.39 -8.63
N PHE A 250 -3.15 -4.33 -8.07
CA PHE A 250 -2.85 -5.75 -8.04
C PHE A 250 -4.12 -6.57 -8.25
N ILE A 251 -3.94 -7.80 -8.74
CA ILE A 251 -5.02 -8.77 -8.94
C ILE A 251 -4.74 -10.05 -8.18
N TRP A 252 -5.82 -10.71 -7.76
CA TRP A 252 -5.79 -11.98 -7.06
C TRP A 252 -6.23 -13.10 -7.99
N VAL A 253 -5.28 -13.95 -8.37
CA VAL A 253 -5.41 -14.91 -9.47
C VAL A 253 -5.36 -16.32 -8.95
N ASP A 254 -6.24 -17.17 -9.46
CA ASP A 254 -6.34 -18.58 -9.15
C ASP A 254 -5.62 -19.41 -10.23
N PHE A 255 -4.47 -19.97 -9.85
CA PHE A 255 -3.66 -20.85 -10.68
C PHE A 255 -3.84 -22.34 -10.34
N ARG A 256 -4.91 -22.72 -9.62
CA ARG A 256 -5.16 -24.14 -9.30
C ARG A 256 -5.26 -25.02 -10.54
N SER A 257 -5.68 -24.49 -11.69
CA SER A 257 -5.72 -25.22 -12.97
C SER A 257 -4.33 -25.57 -13.53
N LEU A 258 -3.29 -24.88 -13.06
CA LEU A 258 -1.90 -25.05 -13.47
C LEU A 258 -1.11 -25.96 -12.52
N LEU A 259 -1.67 -26.29 -11.35
CA LEU A 259 -1.03 -27.17 -10.38
C LEU A 259 -1.28 -28.64 -10.74
N HIS A 260 -0.26 -29.49 -10.51
CA HIS A 260 -0.44 -30.95 -10.58
C HIS A 260 -1.38 -31.43 -9.46
N GLU A 261 -1.15 -30.93 -8.24
CA GLU A 261 -1.98 -31.14 -7.07
C GLU A 261 -2.20 -29.82 -6.33
N VAL A 262 -3.36 -29.63 -5.71
CA VAL A 262 -3.69 -28.40 -4.98
C VAL A 262 -3.07 -28.44 -3.57
N THR A 263 -1.76 -28.24 -3.51
CA THR A 263 -0.95 -28.23 -2.28
C THR A 263 -0.11 -26.95 -2.19
N TYR A 264 0.39 -26.61 -0.99
CA TYR A 264 1.27 -25.45 -0.84
C TYR A 264 2.65 -25.70 -1.47
N GLU A 265 3.10 -26.95 -1.45
CA GLU A 265 4.34 -27.40 -2.06
C GLU A 265 4.31 -27.17 -3.58
N GLU A 266 3.21 -27.56 -4.25
CA GLU A 266 3.03 -27.31 -5.68
C GLU A 266 2.86 -25.81 -6.01
N GLU A 267 2.19 -25.04 -5.14
CA GLU A 267 2.10 -23.59 -5.29
C GLU A 267 3.49 -22.92 -5.23
N VAL A 268 4.33 -23.31 -4.27
CA VAL A 268 5.71 -22.81 -4.16
C VAL A 268 6.57 -23.29 -5.32
N ARG A 269 6.36 -24.52 -5.83
CA ARG A 269 7.02 -25.01 -7.05
C ARG A 269 6.65 -24.16 -8.26
N LEU A 270 5.36 -23.87 -8.46
CA LEU A 270 4.89 -23.00 -9.54
C LEU A 270 5.48 -21.58 -9.41
N PHE A 271 5.51 -21.02 -8.20
CA PHE A 271 6.18 -19.74 -7.93
C PHE A 271 7.65 -19.73 -8.40
N GLN A 272 8.41 -20.79 -8.13
CA GLN A 272 9.80 -20.90 -8.58
C GLN A 272 9.91 -21.08 -10.09
N VAL A 273 9.05 -21.92 -10.70
CA VAL A 273 9.06 -22.11 -12.15
C VAL A 273 8.78 -20.79 -12.88
N ILE A 274 7.78 -20.01 -12.44
CA ILE A 274 7.48 -18.70 -13.04
C ILE A 274 8.68 -17.75 -12.90
N PHE A 275 9.33 -17.76 -11.73
CA PHE A 275 10.53 -16.96 -11.47
C PHE A 275 11.72 -17.34 -12.38
N GLU A 276 11.98 -18.63 -12.55
CA GLU A 276 13.02 -19.15 -13.44
C GLU A 276 12.77 -18.82 -14.91
N HIS A 277 11.51 -18.57 -15.30
CA HIS A 277 11.11 -18.10 -16.63
C HIS A 277 11.06 -16.57 -16.74
N GLY A 278 11.65 -15.84 -15.77
CA GLY A 278 11.87 -14.40 -15.89
C GLY A 278 10.73 -13.53 -15.39
N VAL A 279 9.77 -14.06 -14.61
CA VAL A 279 8.68 -13.26 -14.04
C VAL A 279 8.60 -13.47 -12.53
N TYR A 280 8.61 -12.38 -11.76
CA TYR A 280 8.38 -12.46 -10.32
C TYR A 280 6.95 -12.10 -9.95
N LEU A 281 6.26 -13.05 -9.31
CA LEU A 281 4.92 -12.90 -8.72
C LEU A 281 4.96 -13.27 -7.24
N VAL A 282 3.92 -12.97 -6.48
CA VAL A 282 3.84 -13.38 -5.07
C VAL A 282 2.79 -14.47 -4.89
N SER A 283 3.22 -15.66 -4.46
CA SER A 283 2.33 -16.75 -4.07
C SER A 283 1.49 -16.34 -2.84
N GLY A 284 0.22 -16.73 -2.85
CA GLY A 284 -0.73 -16.40 -1.80
C GLY A 284 -0.41 -17.07 -0.47
N SER A 285 0.31 -18.18 -0.51
CA SER A 285 0.84 -18.85 0.67
C SER A 285 1.71 -17.91 1.52
N PHE A 286 2.54 -17.07 0.88
CA PHE A 286 3.39 -16.08 1.55
C PHE A 286 2.61 -14.87 2.08
N LEU A 287 1.40 -14.65 1.55
CA LEU A 287 0.48 -13.58 1.96
C LEU A 287 -0.55 -14.06 3.00
N GLY A 288 -0.36 -15.26 3.55
CA GLY A 288 -1.23 -15.81 4.59
C GLY A 288 -2.53 -16.41 4.08
N CYS A 289 -2.68 -16.63 2.76
CA CYS A 289 -3.84 -17.31 2.21
C CYS A 289 -3.97 -18.72 2.82
N VAL A 290 -5.20 -19.08 3.18
CA VAL A 290 -5.55 -20.35 3.82
C VAL A 290 -5.80 -21.48 2.82
N GLN A 291 -5.92 -21.15 1.55
CA GLN A 291 -6.09 -22.08 0.44
C GLN A 291 -4.91 -21.95 -0.53
N SER A 292 -4.41 -23.08 -1.02
CA SER A 292 -3.32 -23.10 -2.00
C SER A 292 -3.80 -22.79 -3.43
N GLY A 293 -2.87 -22.31 -4.25
CA GLY A 293 -3.02 -22.02 -5.68
C GLY A 293 -3.39 -20.58 -6.02
N TRP A 294 -3.43 -19.67 -5.05
CA TRP A 294 -3.66 -18.25 -5.28
C TRP A 294 -2.35 -17.48 -5.44
N PHE A 295 -2.36 -16.43 -6.27
CA PHE A 295 -1.21 -15.56 -6.52
C PHE A 295 -1.66 -14.08 -6.59
N ARG A 296 -0.81 -13.18 -6.08
CA ARG A 296 -0.91 -11.74 -6.33
C ARG A 296 -0.02 -11.36 -7.50
N ILE A 297 -0.60 -10.64 -8.45
CA ILE A 297 0.12 -10.02 -9.56
C ILE A 297 -0.05 -8.52 -9.46
N ILE A 298 1.05 -7.77 -9.43
CA ILE A 298 1.05 -6.32 -9.56
C ILE A 298 0.99 -6.00 -11.06
N PHE A 299 -0.05 -5.29 -11.50
CA PHE A 299 -0.26 -5.03 -12.92
C PHE A 299 0.19 -3.64 -13.36
N SER A 300 0.44 -2.74 -12.41
CA SER A 300 0.89 -1.36 -12.64
C SER A 300 2.40 -1.24 -12.88
N VAL A 301 2.92 -2.09 -13.76
CA VAL A 301 4.33 -2.12 -14.18
C VAL A 301 4.60 -1.07 -15.28
N LYS A 302 5.87 -0.77 -15.53
CA LYS A 302 6.28 0.11 -16.64
C LYS A 302 5.90 -0.54 -17.98
N GLU A 303 5.55 0.29 -18.96
CA GLU A 303 5.54 -0.16 -20.35
C GLU A 303 6.99 -0.10 -20.83
N GLU A 304 7.61 -1.28 -20.84
CA GLU A 304 8.96 -1.57 -21.36
C GLU A 304 8.78 -2.31 -22.69
#